data_AF-A0A317ISZ7-F1
#
_entry.id   AF-A0A317ISZ7-F1
#
_cell.length_a   1.000
_cell.length_b   1.000
_cell.length_c   1.000
_cell.angle_alpha   90.00
_cell.angle_beta   90.00
_cell.angle_gamma   90.00
#
_symmetry.space_group_name_H-M   'P 1'
#
loop_
_entity.id
_entity.type
_entity.pdbx_description
1 polymer ?
#
loop_
_entity_poly.entity_id
_entity_poly.type
_entity_poly.pdbx_seq_one_letter_code
_entity_poly.pdbx_strand_id
1 'polypeptide(L)' 'MKSLLSKLFRRKAARAPIPEGKTETDDDPCCSKTVHIAYRGISDDRLYLNYDRKWGDVKFFRPNGLRVFCGGCRRRIL' A
#
# COMPACT_ATOMS: atom_id res chain seq x y z
N MET A 1 -55.14 -18.49 -29.83
CA MET A 1 -53.88 -18.97 -29.22
C MET A 1 -53.49 -17.98 -28.14
N LYS A 2 -53.44 -18.41 -26.88
CA LYS A 2 -53.37 -17.54 -25.70
C LYS A 2 -51.95 -16.96 -25.56
N SER A 3 -51.84 -15.64 -25.69
CA SER A 3 -50.64 -14.84 -25.45
C SER A 3 -50.21 -14.98 -23.98
N LEU A 4 -49.06 -15.63 -23.75
CA LEU A 4 -48.46 -15.78 -22.43
C LEU A 4 -47.62 -14.53 -22.13
N LEU A 5 -48.29 -13.52 -21.56
CA LEU A 5 -47.62 -12.35 -20.99
C LEU A 5 -46.62 -12.77 -19.90
N SER A 6 -45.38 -12.37 -20.14
CA SER A 6 -44.18 -12.45 -19.31
C SER A 6 -44.41 -12.14 -17.82
N LYS A 7 -44.09 -13.11 -16.96
CA LYS A 7 -43.91 -12.90 -15.51
C LYS A 7 -42.60 -12.13 -15.27
N LEU A 8 -42.71 -10.83 -15.00
CA LEU A 8 -41.59 -10.04 -14.46
C LEU A 8 -41.28 -10.49 -13.02
N PHE A 9 -40.21 -11.27 -12.87
CA PHE A 9 -39.62 -11.56 -11.57
C PHE A 9 -38.83 -10.34 -11.09
N ARG A 10 -39.44 -9.53 -10.23
CA ARG A 10 -38.77 -8.44 -9.50
C ARG A 10 -37.89 -9.05 -8.40
N ARG A 11 -36.63 -9.33 -8.70
CA ARG A 11 -35.65 -9.77 -7.70
C ARG A 11 -35.38 -8.59 -6.75
N LYS A 12 -35.80 -8.75 -5.49
CA LYS A 12 -35.44 -7.90 -4.35
C LYS A 12 -33.91 -7.90 -4.26
N ALA A 13 -33.27 -6.76 -4.50
CA ALA A 13 -31.83 -6.62 -4.34
C ALA A 13 -31.52 -6.75 -2.84
N ALA A 14 -31.01 -7.91 -2.43
CA ALA A 14 -30.40 -8.08 -1.12
C ALA A 14 -29.21 -7.12 -1.06
N ARG A 15 -29.28 -6.14 -0.17
CA ARG A 15 -28.19 -5.21 0.10
C ARG A 15 -27.03 -6.06 0.60
N ALA A 16 -26.02 -6.27 -0.25
CA ALA A 16 -24.82 -6.97 0.15
C ALA A 16 -24.22 -6.26 1.37
N PRO A 17 -23.76 -6.99 2.41
CA PRO A 17 -23.00 -6.37 3.47
C PRO A 17 -21.78 -5.70 2.83
N ILE A 18 -21.60 -4.41 3.12
CA ILE A 18 -20.40 -3.67 2.77
C ILE A 18 -19.26 -4.42 3.46
N PRO A 19 -18.26 -4.93 2.73
CA PRO A 19 -17.12 -5.54 3.39
C PRO A 19 -16.49 -4.45 4.25
N GLU A 20 -16.59 -4.60 5.57
CA GLU A 20 -15.83 -3.81 6.52
C GLU A 20 -14.37 -3.95 6.09
N GLY A 21 -13.79 -2.80 5.74
CA GLY A 21 -12.42 -2.72 5.26
C GLY A 21 -11.54 -3.48 6.23
N LYS A 22 -10.84 -4.49 5.70
CA LYS A 22 -9.81 -5.23 6.44
C LYS A 22 -9.00 -4.21 7.21
N THR A 23 -9.10 -4.29 8.54
CA THR A 23 -8.20 -3.65 9.47
C THR A 23 -6.79 -3.95 8.98
N GLU A 24 -6.04 -2.87 8.73
CA GLU A 24 -4.63 -2.80 8.40
C GLU A 24 -3.90 -4.10 8.72
N THR A 25 -3.75 -4.96 7.71
CA THR A 25 -2.66 -5.92 7.75
C THR A 25 -1.45 -5.06 7.45
N ASP A 26 -0.75 -4.64 8.51
CA ASP A 26 0.62 -4.17 8.45
C ASP A 26 1.44 -5.28 7.79
N ASP A 27 1.38 -5.34 6.46
CA ASP A 27 2.27 -6.15 5.64
C ASP A 27 3.64 -5.52 5.82
N ASP A 28 4.35 -5.91 6.89
CA ASP A 28 5.71 -5.49 7.19
C ASP A 28 6.52 -5.60 5.88
N PRO A 29 6.85 -4.48 5.21
CA PRO A 29 7.36 -4.54 3.85
C PRO A 29 8.82 -5.02 3.85
N CYS A 30 9.39 -5.28 5.02
CA CYS A 30 10.72 -5.81 5.20
C CYS A 30 10.74 -6.94 6.24
N CYS A 31 11.40 -8.04 5.87
CA CYS A 31 11.62 -9.21 6.74
C CYS A 31 12.39 -8.90 8.05
N SER A 32 13.17 -7.81 8.11
CA SER A 32 14.01 -7.45 9.26
C SER A 32 13.44 -6.33 10.13
N LYS A 33 12.25 -5.79 9.82
CA LYS A 33 11.63 -4.60 10.48
C LYS A 33 12.46 -3.30 10.42
N THR A 34 13.65 -3.37 9.82
CA THR A 34 14.56 -2.26 9.57
C THR A 34 14.66 -1.98 8.08
N VAL A 35 14.80 -0.72 7.69
CA VAL A 35 14.95 -0.29 6.30
C VAL A 35 16.15 0.63 6.13
N HIS A 36 16.71 0.61 4.93
CA HIS A 36 17.71 1.57 4.48
C HIS A 36 17.04 2.55 3.52
N ILE A 37 17.20 3.84 3.80
CA ILE A 37 16.51 4.90 3.08
C ILE A 37 17.53 5.72 2.32
N ALA A 38 17.47 5.69 1.00
CA ALA A 38 18.26 6.57 0.14
C ALA A 38 17.41 7.78 -0.27
N TYR A 39 17.93 8.99 -0.12
CA TYR A 39 17.20 10.23 -0.40
C TYR A 39 18.15 11.29 -0.98
N ARG A 40 17.60 12.27 -1.71
CA ARG A 40 18.36 13.42 -2.18
C ARG A 40 18.31 14.58 -1.19
N GLY A 41 19.46 15.19 -0.93
CA GLY A 41 19.55 16.43 -0.17
C GLY A 41 18.90 17.58 -0.92
N ILE A 42 18.17 18.45 -0.22
CA ILE A 42 17.44 19.57 -0.84
C ILE A 42 18.40 20.67 -1.31
N SER A 43 19.49 20.87 -0.58
CA SER A 43 20.42 21.98 -0.83
C SER A 43 21.54 21.64 -1.83
N ASP A 44 21.90 20.37 -1.95
CA ASP A 44 23.07 19.92 -2.69
C ASP A 44 22.78 18.82 -3.72
N ASP A 45 21.52 18.34 -3.80
CA ASP A 45 21.07 17.24 -4.64
C ASP A 45 21.87 15.93 -4.51
N ARG A 46 22.70 15.81 -3.47
CA ARG A 46 23.53 14.63 -3.25
C ARG A 46 22.68 13.48 -2.75
N LEU A 47 23.07 12.26 -3.13
CA LEU A 47 22.42 11.05 -2.64
C LEU A 47 23.00 10.70 -1.26
N TYR A 48 22.11 10.65 -0.27
CA TYR A 48 22.41 10.22 1.09
C TYR A 48 21.76 8.86 1.35
N LEU A 49 22.37 8.08 2.24
CA LEU A 49 21.86 6.78 2.65
C LEU A 49 21.79 6.72 4.18
N ASN A 50 20.61 6.38 4.70
CA ASN A 50 20.36 6.24 6.13
C ASN A 50 20.05 4.78 6.46
N TYR A 51 20.85 4.18 7.32
CA TYR A 51 20.76 2.76 7.68
C TYR A 51 19.87 2.53 8.90
N ASP A 52 19.40 1.28 9.04
CA ASP A 52 18.69 0.76 10.22
C ASP A 52 17.52 1.61 10.75
N ARG A 53 16.69 2.13 9.85
CA ARG A 53 15.48 2.91 10.19
C ARG A 53 14.24 2.06 10.30
N LYS A 54 13.22 2.54 11.01
CA LYS A 54 11.92 1.87 11.05
C LYS A 54 11.10 2.27 9.83
N TRP A 55 10.18 1.41 9.37
CA TRP A 55 9.29 1.75 8.26
C TRP A 55 8.48 3.03 8.53
N GLY A 56 8.04 3.23 9.77
CA GLY A 56 7.34 4.45 10.19
C GLY A 56 8.16 5.75 10.08
N ASP A 57 9.49 5.67 9.95
CA ASP A 57 10.36 6.84 9.79
C ASP A 57 10.37 7.35 8.33
N VAL A 58 9.96 6.51 7.38
CA VAL A 58 9.95 6.84 5.94
C VAL A 58 9.09 8.08 5.65
N LYS A 59 8.02 8.30 6.43
CA LYS A 59 7.13 9.46 6.31
C LYS A 59 7.81 10.82 6.51
N PHE A 60 8.98 10.84 7.16
CA PHE A 60 9.73 12.08 7.41
C PHE A 60 10.63 12.48 6.23
N PHE A 61 10.77 11.60 5.22
CA PHE A 61 11.59 11.87 4.04
C PHE A 61 10.74 12.46 2.91
N ARG A 62 11.32 13.38 2.13
CA ARG A 62 10.67 13.91 0.93
C ARG A 62 10.54 12.80 -0.11
N PRO A 63 9.40 12.70 -0.83
CA PRO A 63 9.18 11.63 -1.81
C PRO A 63 10.06 11.77 -3.05
N ASN A 64 10.55 12.98 -3.36
CA ASN A 64 11.38 13.22 -4.53
C ASN A 64 12.76 12.56 -4.37
N GLY A 65 13.06 11.58 -5.23
CA GLY A 65 14.32 10.83 -5.18
C GLY A 65 14.44 9.85 -4.02
N LEU A 66 13.32 9.53 -3.34
CA LEU A 66 13.29 8.56 -2.24
C LEU A 66 13.36 7.13 -2.79
N ARG A 67 14.24 6.32 -2.22
CA ARG A 67 14.32 4.89 -2.46
C ARG A 67 14.44 4.17 -1.13
N VAL A 68 13.64 3.14 -0.92
CA VAL A 68 13.64 2.39 0.35
C VAL A 68 13.99 0.94 0.10
N PHE A 69 14.93 0.42 0.86
CA PHE A 69 15.42 -0.95 0.78
C PHE A 69 15.18 -1.66 2.10
N CYS A 70 14.89 -2.96 2.06
CA CYS A 70 14.83 -3.76 3.28
C CYS A 70 16.23 -3.95 3.88
N GLY A 71 16.38 -3.80 5.20
CA GLY A 71 17.68 -3.97 5.87
C GLY A 71 18.23 -5.40 5.78
N GLY A 72 17.35 -6.40 5.86
CA GLY A 72 17.72 -7.81 5.74
C GLY A 72 17.99 -8.24 4.30
N CYS A 73 16.92 -8.36 3.50
CA CYS A 73 17.02 -8.92 2.14
C CYS A 73 17.45 -7.92 1.06
N ARG A 74 17.66 -6.64 1.40
CA ARG A 74 18.11 -5.57 0.48
C ARG A 74 17.23 -5.32 -0.74
N ARG A 75 16.07 -5.98 -0.83
CA ARG A 75 15.08 -5.74 -1.89
C ARG A 75 14.59 -4.30 -1.81
N ARG A 76 14.33 -3.72 -2.98
CA ARG A 76 13.67 -2.42 -3.08
C ARG A 76 12.19 -2.56 -2.72
N ILE A 77 11.72 -1.69 -1.85
CA ILE A 77 10.34 -1.58 -1.40
C ILE A 77 9.65 -0.40 -2.09
N LEU A 78 10.35 0.75 -2.14
CA LEU A 78 9.90 2.02 -2.73
C LEU A 78 10.96 2.57 -3.69
#